data_AF-W5LWX5-F1
#
_entry.id   AF-W5LWX5-F1
#
_cell.length_a   1.000
_cell.length_b   1.000
_cell.length_c   1.000
_cell.angle_alpha   90.00
_cell.angle_beta   90.00
_cell.angle_gamma   90.00
#
_symmetry.space_group_name_H-M   'P 1'
#
loop_
_entity.id
_entity.type
_entity.pdbx_description
1 polymer ?
#
loop_
_entity_poly.entity_id
_entity_poly.type
_entity_poly.pdbx_seq_one_letter_code
_entity_poly.pdbx_strand_id
1 'polypeptide(L)'
;LTVHVFNPRVPEQDILTFLTRFVDVQSVGQKVTDGLNIWTCKRRYLVRLRSNSLEEDGVSHPPAYFSIGPSRGYLFYPGQPLTCKKCFQRGHKAVDCTRAFCRKCKAADHETANCGKLSTCNLCGSMDHVYRSCPRKQKSFAAIVK
;
A
#
# COMPACT_ATOMS: atom_id res chain seq x y z
N LEU A 1 -12.17 -4.54 4.19
CA LEU A 1 -10.82 -3.97 4.39
C LEU A 1 -10.92 -2.46 4.52
N THR A 2 -10.27 -1.86 5.52
CA THR A 2 -10.27 -0.40 5.73
C THR A 2 -8.89 0.16 5.44
N VAL A 3 -8.83 1.19 4.62
CA VAL A 3 -7.61 1.91 4.24
C VAL A 3 -7.65 3.31 4.81
N HIS A 4 -6.57 3.72 5.46
CA HIS A 4 -6.32 5.09 5.85
C HIS A 4 -5.13 5.64 5.08
N VAL A 5 -5.32 6.79 4.42
CA VAL A 5 -4.24 7.52 3.73
C VAL A 5 -4.12 8.88 4.38
N PHE A 6 -2.92 9.24 4.86
CA PHE A 6 -2.71 10.50 5.59
C PHE A 6 -2.93 11.74 4.70
N ASN A 7 -2.74 11.60 3.40
CA ASN A 7 -3.05 12.65 2.44
C ASN A 7 -4.47 12.46 1.89
N PRO A 8 -5.44 13.31 2.27
CA PRO A 8 -6.84 13.16 1.82
C PRO A 8 -7.02 13.43 0.33
N ARG A 9 -6.06 14.08 -0.33
CA ARG A 9 -6.11 14.42 -1.76
C ARG A 9 -5.74 13.23 -2.66
N VAL A 10 -5.35 12.09 -2.09
CA VAL A 10 -5.06 10.90 -2.90
C VAL A 10 -6.35 10.41 -3.55
N PRO A 11 -6.39 10.35 -4.89
CA PRO A 11 -7.58 9.92 -5.62
C PRO A 11 -7.86 8.45 -5.35
N GLU A 12 -9.13 8.09 -5.38
CA GLU A 12 -9.56 6.72 -5.12
C GLU A 12 -8.97 5.73 -6.12
N GLN A 13 -8.87 6.11 -7.39
CA GLN A 13 -8.31 5.25 -8.44
C GLN A 13 -6.86 4.82 -8.14
N ASP A 14 -6.06 5.68 -7.50
CA ASP A 14 -4.69 5.33 -7.12
C ASP A 14 -4.69 4.29 -5.97
N ILE A 15 -5.63 4.43 -5.03
CA ILE A 15 -5.82 3.44 -3.95
C ILE A 15 -6.27 2.10 -4.52
N LEU A 16 -7.22 2.10 -5.46
CA LEU A 16 -7.68 0.88 -6.14
C LEU A 16 -6.55 0.23 -6.95
N THR A 17 -5.77 1.04 -7.70
CA THR A 17 -4.60 0.55 -8.45
C THR A 17 -3.57 -0.10 -7.52
N PHE A 18 -3.39 0.44 -6.31
CA PHE A 18 -2.53 -0.16 -5.31
C PHE A 18 -3.11 -1.46 -4.73
N LEU A 19 -4.39 -1.46 -4.35
CA LEU A 19 -5.06 -2.61 -3.71
C LEU A 19 -5.16 -3.82 -4.66
N THR A 20 -5.45 -3.59 -5.94
CA THR A 20 -5.61 -4.64 -6.96
C THR A 20 -4.34 -5.46 -7.22
N ARG A 21 -3.19 -5.01 -6.70
CA ARG A 21 -1.94 -5.80 -6.72
C ARG A 21 -2.00 -7.00 -5.79
N PHE A 22 -2.74 -6.91 -4.70
CA PHE A 22 -2.75 -7.91 -3.63
C PHE A 22 -4.11 -8.59 -3.48
N VAL A 23 -5.20 -7.83 -3.63
CA VAL A 23 -6.57 -8.29 -3.36
C VAL A 23 -7.49 -7.97 -4.52
N ASP A 24 -8.59 -8.72 -4.63
CA ASP A 24 -9.63 -8.43 -5.61
C ASP A 24 -10.67 -7.51 -4.96
N VAL A 25 -10.73 -6.27 -5.42
CA VAL A 25 -11.66 -5.26 -4.89
C VAL A 25 -13.01 -5.40 -5.59
N GLN A 26 -14.08 -5.55 -4.82
CA GLN A 26 -15.44 -5.77 -5.33
C GLN A 26 -16.38 -4.58 -5.16
N SER A 27 -16.01 -3.59 -4.34
CA SER A 27 -16.85 -2.40 -4.09
C SER A 27 -16.11 -1.09 -4.37
N VAL A 28 -16.90 -0.05 -4.57
CA VAL A 28 -16.43 1.34 -4.47
C VAL A 28 -16.05 1.65 -3.01
N GLY A 29 -15.09 2.55 -2.82
CA GLY A 29 -14.58 2.96 -1.52
C GLY A 29 -15.57 3.83 -0.75
N GLN A 30 -16.19 3.25 0.27
CA GLN A 30 -17.07 4.00 1.18
C GLN A 30 -16.22 4.89 2.11
N LYS A 31 -16.42 6.20 2.05
CA LYS A 31 -15.79 7.14 3.01
C LYS A 31 -16.36 6.90 4.39
N VAL A 32 -15.47 6.73 5.38
CA VAL A 32 -15.88 6.57 6.78
C VAL A 32 -15.85 7.95 7.45
N THR A 33 -17.01 8.38 7.93
CA THR A 33 -17.17 9.61 8.72
C THR A 33 -17.18 9.30 10.21
N ASP A 34 -16.88 10.31 11.03
CA ASP A 34 -17.07 10.24 12.47
C ASP A 34 -18.53 10.61 12.87
N GLY A 35 -18.81 10.69 14.18
CA GLY A 35 -20.12 11.06 14.70
C GLY A 35 -20.55 12.49 14.38
N LEU A 36 -19.65 13.35 13.88
CA LEU A 36 -19.93 14.71 13.43
C LEU A 36 -20.05 14.81 11.90
N ASN A 37 -20.12 13.67 11.20
CA ASN A 37 -20.13 13.57 9.74
C ASN A 37 -18.85 14.13 9.06
N ILE A 38 -17.74 14.23 9.80
CA ILE A 38 -16.46 14.67 9.25
C ILE A 38 -15.71 13.45 8.71
N TRP A 39 -15.11 13.58 7.52
CA TRP A 39 -14.38 12.48 6.90
C TRP A 39 -13.06 12.18 7.63
N THR A 40 -12.92 10.94 8.13
CA THR A 40 -11.77 10.49 8.92
C THR A 40 -10.53 10.12 8.09
N CYS A 41 -10.49 10.49 6.80
CA CYS A 41 -9.47 10.03 5.83
C CYS A 41 -9.40 8.51 5.64
N LYS A 42 -10.39 7.76 6.17
CA LYS A 42 -10.54 6.32 6.00
C LYS A 42 -11.52 6.02 4.88
N ARG A 43 -11.22 4.99 4.10
CA ARG A 43 -12.11 4.39 3.09
C ARG A 43 -12.25 2.90 3.36
N ARG A 44 -13.47 2.39 3.30
CA ARG A 44 -13.80 0.98 3.47
C ARG A 44 -14.10 0.36 2.11
N TYR A 45 -13.49 -0.78 1.84
CA TYR A 45 -13.65 -1.56 0.63
C TYR A 45 -14.08 -2.99 0.98
N LEU A 46 -15.00 -3.54 0.21
CA LEU A 46 -15.27 -4.97 0.17
C LEU A 46 -14.25 -5.60 -0.78
N VAL A 47 -13.48 -6.56 -0.25
CA VAL A 47 -12.37 -7.19 -0.97
C VAL A 47 -12.39 -8.69 -0.73
N ARG A 48 -11.93 -9.43 -1.72
CA ARG A 48 -11.64 -10.86 -1.64
C ARG A 48 -10.13 -11.06 -1.59
N LEU A 49 -9.65 -11.79 -0.58
CA LEU A 49 -8.24 -12.21 -0.52
C LEU A 49 -8.01 -13.32 -1.54
N ARG A 50 -6.89 -13.25 -2.26
CA ARG A 50 -6.50 -14.29 -3.23
C ARG A 50 -5.94 -15.48 -2.49
N SER A 51 -6.23 -16.69 -2.93
CA SER A 51 -5.57 -17.90 -2.41
C SER A 51 -4.11 -17.92 -2.83
N ASN A 52 -3.21 -18.20 -1.88
CA ASN A 52 -1.80 -18.40 -2.13
C ASN A 52 -1.31 -19.60 -1.31
N SER A 53 -0.97 -20.70 -1.99
CA SER A 53 -0.53 -21.94 -1.35
C SER A 53 0.84 -21.86 -0.68
N LEU A 54 1.58 -20.75 -0.86
CA LEU A 54 2.89 -20.53 -0.23
C LEU A 54 2.79 -20.03 1.22
N GLU A 55 1.63 -19.54 1.64
CA GLU A 55 1.44 -19.00 2.98
C GLU A 55 0.70 -20.02 3.86
N GLU A 56 1.02 -20.07 5.16
CA GLU A 56 0.40 -21.03 6.11
C GLU A 56 -1.13 -20.91 6.17
N ASP A 57 -1.66 -19.69 6.07
CA ASP A 57 -3.11 -19.40 6.01
C ASP A 57 -3.71 -19.60 4.60
N GLY A 58 -2.91 -19.98 3.60
CA GLY A 58 -3.36 -20.25 2.24
C GLY A 58 -3.88 -19.03 1.46
N VAL A 59 -3.69 -17.80 1.96
CA VAL A 59 -4.18 -16.57 1.34
C VAL A 59 -3.09 -15.50 1.25
N SER A 60 -3.14 -14.66 0.22
CA SER A 60 -2.24 -13.52 0.03
C SER A 60 -2.77 -12.30 0.76
N HIS A 61 -1.98 -11.79 1.70
CA HIS A 61 -2.37 -10.65 2.52
C HIS A 61 -1.74 -9.35 2.01
N PRO A 62 -2.51 -8.26 1.86
CA PRO A 62 -1.93 -6.96 1.53
C PRO A 62 -1.10 -6.42 2.71
N PRO A 63 -0.06 -5.61 2.43
CA PRO A 63 0.81 -5.06 3.46
C PRO A 63 0.03 -4.10 4.37
N ALA A 64 0.16 -4.24 5.69
CA ALA A 64 -0.53 -3.38 6.66
C ALA A 64 -0.13 -1.90 6.55
N TYR A 65 1.11 -1.63 6.15
CA TYR A 65 1.65 -0.29 5.96
C TYR A 65 2.12 -0.15 4.53
N PHE A 66 1.85 1.00 3.90
CA PHE A 66 2.22 1.22 2.50
C PHE A 66 2.45 2.69 2.20
N SER A 67 2.99 2.96 1.01
CA SER A 67 3.14 4.30 0.45
C SER A 67 2.69 4.33 -1.00
N ILE A 68 1.94 5.37 -1.36
CA ILE A 68 1.53 5.70 -2.73
C ILE A 68 2.17 7.05 -3.07
N GLY A 69 3.22 7.01 -3.89
CA GLY A 69 4.09 8.17 -4.09
C GLY A 69 4.64 8.71 -2.76
N PRO A 70 4.48 10.01 -2.47
CA PRO A 70 4.88 10.61 -1.19
C PRO A 70 3.89 10.32 -0.04
N SER A 71 2.68 9.87 -0.35
CA SER A 71 1.61 9.70 0.62
C SER A 71 1.75 8.37 1.34
N ARG A 72 1.83 8.40 2.67
CA ARG A 72 1.85 7.19 3.50
C ARG A 72 0.43 6.78 3.87
N GLY A 73 0.23 5.49 4.11
CA GLY A 73 -1.03 4.94 4.54
C GLY A 73 -0.86 3.63 5.30
N TYR A 74 -1.94 3.21 5.93
CA TYR A 74 -2.06 1.89 6.52
C TYR A 74 -3.42 1.30 6.18
N LEU A 75 -3.50 -0.02 6.17
CA LEU A 75 -4.74 -0.75 5.99
C LEU A 75 -4.87 -1.78 7.10
N PHE A 76 -6.12 -2.08 7.45
CA PHE A 76 -6.43 -3.10 8.43
C PHE A 76 -7.73 -3.83 8.09
N TYR A 77 -7.80 -5.08 8.53
CA TYR A 77 -8.96 -5.95 8.43
C TYR A 77 -8.89 -7.06 9.48
N PRO A 78 -10.03 -7.68 9.85
CA PRO A 78 -10.03 -8.81 10.78
C PRO A 78 -9.22 -10.00 10.23
N GLY A 79 -8.43 -10.66 11.08
CA GLY A 79 -7.55 -11.76 10.66
C GLY A 79 -6.28 -11.33 9.93
N GLN A 80 -5.93 -10.04 9.94
CA GLN A 80 -4.67 -9.59 9.40
C GLN A 80 -3.50 -10.06 10.28
N PRO A 81 -2.48 -10.72 9.71
CA PRO A 81 -1.32 -11.19 10.46
C PRO A 81 -0.48 -10.02 10.97
N LEU A 82 0.22 -10.24 12.08
CA LEU A 82 1.16 -9.26 12.63
C LEU A 82 2.32 -9.06 11.66
N THR A 83 2.40 -7.89 11.02
CA THR A 83 3.49 -7.49 10.12
C THR A 83 4.33 -6.36 10.69
N CYS A 84 5.65 -6.46 10.54
CA CYS A 84 6.61 -5.44 10.91
C CYS A 84 6.48 -4.17 10.04
N LYS A 85 6.47 -2.99 10.67
CA LYS A 85 6.35 -1.71 9.95
C LYS A 85 7.60 -1.31 9.15
N LYS A 86 8.75 -1.94 9.44
CA LYS A 86 10.05 -1.64 8.81
C LYS A 86 10.28 -2.48 7.55
N CYS A 87 10.10 -3.80 7.66
CA CYS A 87 10.40 -4.76 6.59
C CYS A 87 9.16 -5.43 5.97
N PHE A 88 7.95 -5.14 6.48
CA PHE A 88 6.68 -5.72 6.04
C PHE A 88 6.56 -7.25 6.17
N GLN A 89 7.52 -7.90 6.82
CA GLN A 89 7.51 -9.34 7.11
C GLN A 89 6.67 -9.65 8.36
N ARG A 90 6.21 -10.89 8.47
CA ARG A 90 5.37 -11.34 9.59
C ARG A 90 6.18 -11.68 10.84
N GLY A 91 5.47 -11.82 11.97
CA GLY A 91 5.97 -12.48 13.18
C GLY A 91 6.77 -11.60 14.14
N HIS A 92 7.03 -10.33 13.82
CA HIS A 92 7.78 -9.43 14.71
C HIS A 92 7.35 -7.97 14.59
N LYS A 93 7.68 -7.17 15.62
CA LYS A 93 7.45 -5.72 15.64
C LYS A 93 8.66 -5.00 15.06
N ALA A 94 8.47 -3.73 14.70
CA ALA A 94 9.55 -2.91 14.14
C ALA A 94 10.72 -2.69 15.13
N VAL A 95 10.46 -2.76 16.43
CA VAL A 95 11.47 -2.63 17.49
C VAL A 95 12.45 -3.81 17.46
N ASP A 96 11.95 -5.01 17.18
CA ASP A 96 12.74 -6.25 17.15
C ASP A 96 13.32 -6.52 15.75
N CYS A 97 13.16 -5.59 14.81
CA CYS A 97 13.55 -5.77 13.41
C CYS A 97 15.03 -5.45 13.17
N THR A 98 15.86 -6.49 13.25
CA THR A 98 17.32 -6.41 12.99
C THR A 98 17.67 -6.44 11.50
N ARG A 99 16.74 -6.84 10.61
CA ARG A 99 17.00 -6.92 9.16
C ARG A 99 17.17 -5.55 8.51
N ALA A 100 18.18 -5.43 7.66
CA ALA A 100 18.26 -4.37 6.65
C ALA A 100 17.11 -4.57 5.66
N PHE A 101 16.38 -3.50 5.34
CA PHE A 101 15.29 -3.57 4.37
C PHE A 101 15.32 -2.36 3.46
N CYS A 102 15.38 -2.63 2.15
CA CYS A 102 15.42 -1.61 1.15
C CYS A 102 14.00 -1.22 0.75
N ARG A 103 13.61 0.04 1.03
CA ARG A 103 12.29 0.54 0.64
C ARG A 103 12.15 0.81 -0.86
N LYS A 104 13.25 0.88 -1.60
CA LYS A 104 13.26 1.09 -3.07
C LYS A 104 12.96 -0.19 -3.84
N CYS A 105 13.66 -1.28 -3.52
CA CYS A 105 13.54 -2.57 -4.22
C CYS A 105 12.75 -3.64 -3.44
N LYS A 106 12.36 -3.33 -2.20
CA LYS A 106 11.64 -4.24 -1.28
C LYS A 106 12.39 -5.51 -0.89
N ALA A 107 13.71 -5.54 -1.08
CA ALA A 107 14.56 -6.64 -0.66
C ALA A 107 15.06 -6.46 0.79
N ALA A 108 15.29 -7.58 1.47
CA ALA A 108 15.70 -7.63 2.88
C ALA A 108 17.21 -7.89 3.07
N ASP A 109 18.00 -7.61 2.05
CA ASP A 109 19.46 -7.83 1.95
C ASP A 109 20.26 -6.54 2.23
N HIS A 110 19.74 -5.37 1.87
CA HIS A 110 20.44 -4.08 2.01
C HIS A 110 19.54 -2.93 2.47
N GLU A 111 20.15 -1.82 2.89
CA GLU A 111 19.44 -0.57 3.21
C GLU A 111 19.26 0.31 1.97
N THR A 112 18.28 1.21 2.02
CA THR A 112 17.91 2.07 0.87
C THR A 112 19.09 2.91 0.34
N ALA A 113 20.06 3.26 1.19
CA ALA A 113 21.27 3.99 0.82
C ALA A 113 22.18 3.20 -0.13
N ASN A 114 22.25 1.87 0.02
CA ASN A 114 23.14 0.98 -0.74
C ASN A 114 22.44 0.29 -1.91
N CYS A 115 21.24 0.76 -2.29
CA CYS A 115 20.43 0.14 -3.33
C CYS A 115 20.85 0.63 -4.72
N GLY A 116 21.57 -0.22 -5.47
CA GLY A 116 21.88 0.01 -6.90
C GLY A 116 20.74 -0.32 -7.87
N LYS A 117 19.64 -0.93 -7.38
CA LYS A 117 18.49 -1.30 -8.22
C LYS A 117 17.56 -0.10 -8.48
N LEU A 118 16.96 -0.08 -9.68
CA LEU A 118 15.89 0.87 -10.02
C LEU A 118 14.71 0.70 -9.07
N SER A 119 14.15 1.81 -8.60
CA SER A 119 13.01 1.80 -7.68
C SER A 119 11.75 1.34 -8.40
N THR A 120 11.11 0.31 -7.87
CA THR A 120 9.80 -0.14 -8.37
C THR A 120 8.74 0.94 -8.15
N CYS A 121 7.77 1.06 -9.07
CA CYS A 121 6.65 1.96 -8.91
C CYS A 121 5.83 1.56 -7.68
N ASN A 122 5.77 2.44 -6.67
CA ASN A 122 5.03 2.13 -5.45
C ASN A 122 3.50 2.18 -5.61
N LEU A 123 2.99 2.74 -6.72
CA LEU A 123 1.58 2.67 -7.09
C LEU A 123 1.24 1.31 -7.73
N CYS A 124 1.70 1.06 -8.96
CA CYS A 124 1.30 -0.12 -9.74
C CYS A 124 2.20 -1.35 -9.56
N GLY A 125 3.42 -1.19 -9.04
CA GLY A 125 4.37 -2.29 -8.81
C GLY A 125 5.29 -2.63 -9.99
N SER A 126 5.19 -1.98 -11.14
CA SER A 126 6.10 -2.19 -12.28
C SER A 126 7.54 -1.77 -11.95
N MET A 127 8.53 -2.45 -12.56
CA MET A 127 9.95 -2.13 -12.45
C MET A 127 10.43 -1.15 -13.52
N ASP A 128 9.61 -0.89 -14.55
CA ASP A 128 9.98 -0.14 -15.75
C ASP A 128 9.99 1.38 -15.50
N HIS A 129 9.26 1.84 -14.49
CA HIS A 129 9.10 3.26 -14.20
C HIS A 129 8.97 3.55 -12.71
N VAL A 130 9.23 4.80 -12.35
CA VAL A 130 8.99 5.33 -11.01
C VAL A 130 7.59 5.93 -10.89
N TYR A 131 7.09 6.12 -9.66
CA TYR A 131 5.76 6.68 -9.39
C TYR A 131 5.42 7.95 -10.18
N ARG A 132 6.40 8.85 -10.34
CA ARG A 132 6.21 10.13 -11.05
C ARG A 132 5.81 9.93 -12.52
N SER A 133 6.31 8.88 -13.15
CA SER A 133 6.08 8.55 -14.55
C SER A 133 5.07 7.40 -14.73
N CYS A 134 4.30 7.08 -13.68
CA CYS A 134 3.35 5.97 -13.74
C CYS A 134 2.13 6.32 -14.61
N PRO A 135 1.83 5.55 -15.67
CA PRO A 135 0.71 5.82 -16.56
C PRO A 135 -0.65 5.55 -15.89
N ARG A 136 -0.69 4.69 -14.86
CA ARG A 136 -1.91 4.40 -14.09
C ARG A 136 -2.21 5.44 -13.00
N LYS A 137 -1.27 6.34 -12.74
CA LYS A 137 -1.46 7.41 -11.75
C LYS A 137 -2.46 8.41 -12.29
N GLN A 138 -3.46 8.74 -11.48
CA GLN A 138 -4.35 9.85 -11.79
C GLN A 138 -3.57 11.16 -11.88
N LYS A 139 -3.76 11.87 -12.99
CA LYS A 139 -3.13 13.17 -13.20
C LYS A 139 -3.73 14.14 -12.18
N SER A 140 -2.87 14.81 -11.41
CA SER A 140 -3.31 15.93 -10.58
C SER A 140 -3.92 17.01 -11.47
N PHE A 141 -4.87 17.80 -10.96
CA PHE A 141 -5.42 18.96 -11.67
C PHE A 141 -4.33 19.86 -12.29
N ALA A 142 -3.25 20.13 -11.55
CA ALA A 142 -2.10 20.91 -12.03
C ALA A 142 -1.31 20.29 -13.22
N ALA A 143 -1.51 19.00 -13.51
CA ALA A 143 -0.89 18.31 -14.64
C ALA A 143 -1.81 18.24 -15.87
N ILE A 144 -3.08 18.65 -15.73
CA ILE A 144 -4.07 18.72 -16.81
C ILE A 144 -4.12 20.14 -17.38
N VAL A 145 -3.90 21.17 -16.55
CA VAL A 145 -3.93 22.59 -16.93
C VAL A 145 -2.56 23.07 -17.45
N LYS A 146 -1.89 22.26 -18.27
CA LYS A 146 -0.60 22.62 -18.89
C LYS A 146 -0.72 22.65 -20.40
#